data_AF-A0A2V8H9Z6-F1
#
_entry.id   AF-A0A2V8H9Z6-F1
#
_cell.length_a   1.000
_cell.length_b   1.000
_cell.length_c   1.000
_cell.angle_alpha   90.00
_cell.angle_beta   90.00
_cell.angle_gamma   90.00
#
_symmetry.space_group_name_H-M   'P 1'
#
loop_
_entity.id
_entity.type
_entity.pdbx_description
1 polymer ?
#
loop_
_entity_poly.entity_id
_entity_poly.type
_entity_poly.pdbx_seq_one_letter_code
_entity_poly.pdbx_strand_id
1 'polypeptide(L)'
;MDWQNRVGVDLVGDVLVRTAATTNNFDAGAASSQTITSGDGYVQFTAVDVGTARLCGLSNGAPPDTDPSFQNISFGIDVFKDGRFYVFEQGTKIAGPDLNQSFGPYVAGETFRVHVKDNFDGTANVTYSRLTASCTDGSPCPETFREQSGTLSNARLVQIK
;
A
#
# COMPACT_ATOMS: atom_id res chain seq x y z
N MET A 1 5.71 10.00 -11.87
CA MET A 1 6.26 9.21 -10.74
C MET A 1 7.21 8.17 -11.32
N ASP A 2 8.43 8.04 -10.80
CA ASP A 2 9.39 7.06 -11.32
C ASP A 2 9.28 5.75 -10.53
N TRP A 3 9.04 4.65 -11.25
CA TRP A 3 8.92 3.30 -10.70
C TRP A 3 10.16 2.48 -11.07
N GLN A 4 10.84 1.99 -10.05
CA GLN A 4 12.09 1.28 -10.14
C GLN A 4 11.91 -0.21 -9.82
N ASN A 5 12.92 -1.01 -10.21
CA ASN A 5 12.98 -2.45 -9.95
C ASN A 5 11.72 -3.20 -10.40
N ARG A 6 11.24 -2.86 -11.60
CA ARG A 6 10.03 -3.45 -12.20
C ARG A 6 10.26 -4.93 -12.49
N VAL A 7 9.51 -5.80 -11.81
CA VAL A 7 9.45 -7.24 -12.04
C VAL A 7 8.06 -7.58 -12.52
N GLY A 8 7.91 -8.20 -13.70
CA GLY A 8 6.60 -8.62 -14.23
C GLY A 8 5.59 -7.49 -14.49
N VAL A 9 6.04 -6.24 -14.44
CA VAL A 9 5.26 -5.03 -14.72
C VAL A 9 6.04 -4.09 -15.64
N ASP A 10 5.32 -3.25 -16.36
CA ASP A 10 5.85 -2.11 -17.10
C ASP A 10 5.14 -0.82 -16.69
N LEU A 11 5.65 0.32 -17.17
CA LEU A 11 5.08 1.63 -16.87
C LEU A 11 4.43 2.22 -18.13
N VAL A 12 3.15 2.60 -18.03
CA VAL A 12 2.43 3.35 -19.07
C VAL A 12 1.97 4.66 -18.45
N GLY A 13 2.69 5.75 -18.72
CA GLY A 13 2.49 7.02 -18.00
C GLY A 13 2.91 6.88 -16.53
N ASP A 14 1.98 7.09 -15.61
CA ASP A 14 2.17 6.88 -14.16
C ASP A 14 1.54 5.56 -13.66
N VAL A 15 1.06 4.72 -14.58
CA VAL A 15 0.34 3.49 -14.25
C VAL A 15 1.25 2.29 -14.47
N LEU A 16 1.52 1.54 -13.39
CA LEU A 16 2.11 0.20 -13.51
C LEU A 16 1.14 -0.71 -14.26
N VAL A 17 1.57 -1.43 -15.27
CA VAL A 17 0.77 -2.40 -16.03
C VAL A 17 1.42 -3.76 -15.88
N ARG A 18 0.66 -4.78 -15.49
CA ARG A 18 1.17 -6.14 -15.37
C ARG A 18 1.48 -6.70 -16.77
N THR A 19 2.66 -7.28 -16.94
CA THR A 19 3.12 -7.90 -18.19
C THR A 19 3.43 -9.39 -18.04
N ALA A 20 3.70 -9.86 -16.82
CA ALA A 20 3.88 -11.29 -16.53
C ALA A 20 2.54 -12.04 -16.49
N ALA A 21 2.58 -13.32 -16.86
CA ALA A 21 1.45 -14.24 -16.68
C ALA A 21 1.07 -14.34 -15.20
N THR A 22 -0.22 -14.55 -14.91
CA THR A 22 -0.71 -14.66 -13.52
C THR A 22 -0.43 -16.05 -12.94
N THR A 23 0.41 -16.13 -11.90
CA THR A 23 0.77 -17.41 -11.26
C THR A 23 0.05 -17.68 -9.93
N ASN A 24 -0.97 -16.88 -9.57
CA ASN A 24 -1.64 -16.88 -8.26
C ASN A 24 -0.71 -16.59 -7.06
N ASN A 25 0.50 -16.09 -7.33
CA ASN A 25 1.47 -15.63 -6.34
C ASN A 25 1.76 -14.13 -6.52
N PHE A 26 2.50 -13.56 -5.58
CA PHE A 26 3.07 -12.23 -5.70
C PHE A 26 4.36 -12.32 -6.55
N ASP A 27 4.20 -12.16 -7.85
CA ASP A 27 5.21 -12.41 -8.89
C ASP A 27 5.43 -11.20 -9.82
N ALA A 28 4.73 -10.09 -9.56
CA ALA A 28 4.85 -8.85 -10.31
C ALA A 28 4.78 -7.63 -9.37
N GLY A 29 5.75 -6.71 -9.45
CA GLY A 29 5.82 -5.56 -8.55
C GLY A 29 6.86 -4.53 -8.95
N ALA A 30 6.82 -3.39 -8.27
CA ALA A 30 7.79 -2.31 -8.41
C ALA A 30 7.83 -1.47 -7.13
N ALA A 31 8.92 -0.72 -6.95
CA ALA A 31 9.08 0.26 -5.89
C ALA A 31 9.18 1.67 -6.47
N SER A 32 8.68 2.67 -5.75
CA SER A 32 8.86 4.07 -6.13
C SER A 32 10.29 4.53 -5.88
N SER A 33 10.79 5.44 -6.71
CA SER A 33 12.03 6.19 -6.44
C SER A 33 11.86 7.22 -5.32
N GLN A 34 10.62 7.52 -4.91
CA GLN A 34 10.33 8.49 -3.85
C GLN A 34 10.40 7.85 -2.47
N THR A 35 11.03 8.57 -1.55
CA THR A 35 11.23 8.15 -0.16
C THR A 35 10.72 9.22 0.79
N ILE A 36 10.08 8.81 1.88
CA ILE A 36 9.76 9.64 3.04
C ILE A 36 10.95 9.54 3.99
N THR A 37 11.84 10.53 3.95
CA THR A 37 13.07 10.56 4.76
C THR A 37 12.84 11.06 6.18
N SER A 38 11.78 11.84 6.40
CA SER A 38 11.43 12.43 7.68
C SER A 38 10.01 13.03 7.63
N GLY A 39 9.37 13.14 8.80
CA GLY A 39 8.06 13.79 8.93
C GLY A 39 6.90 12.94 8.43
N ASP A 40 5.73 13.57 8.40
CA ASP A 40 4.49 12.96 7.93
C ASP A 40 4.56 12.68 6.42
N GLY A 41 3.98 11.57 5.99
CA GLY A 41 3.94 11.20 4.58
C GLY A 41 3.05 10.00 4.35
N TYR A 42 2.56 9.82 3.14
CA TYR A 42 1.65 8.72 2.84
C TYR A 42 1.91 8.14 1.47
N VAL A 43 1.36 6.95 1.28
CA VAL A 43 1.08 6.45 -0.05
C VAL A 43 -0.40 6.18 -0.23
N GLN A 44 -0.87 6.38 -1.45
CA GLN A 44 -2.26 6.25 -1.83
C GLN A 44 -2.39 5.51 -3.16
N PHE A 45 -3.42 4.68 -3.27
CA PHE A 45 -3.77 4.02 -4.52
C PHE A 45 -5.28 3.82 -4.63
N THR A 46 -5.77 3.67 -5.85
CA THR A 46 -7.18 3.43 -6.15
C THR A 46 -7.38 2.01 -6.64
N ALA A 47 -8.36 1.30 -6.06
CA ALA A 47 -8.79 0.00 -6.56
C ALA A 47 -9.57 0.21 -7.87
N VAL A 48 -8.98 -0.10 -9.02
CA VAL A 48 -9.60 0.17 -10.34
C VAL A 48 -10.65 -0.87 -10.73
N ASP A 49 -10.65 -2.02 -10.08
CA ASP A 49 -11.62 -3.11 -10.27
C ASP A 49 -11.84 -3.82 -8.93
N VAL A 50 -12.77 -4.78 -8.93
CA VAL A 50 -12.93 -5.78 -7.88
C VAL A 50 -12.55 -7.14 -8.45
N GLY A 51 -11.90 -7.99 -7.66
CA GLY A 51 -11.64 -9.37 -8.06
C GLY A 51 -10.21 -9.65 -8.52
N THR A 52 -9.32 -8.64 -8.51
CA THR A 52 -7.88 -8.84 -8.65
C THR A 52 -7.16 -8.53 -7.33
N ALA A 53 -6.05 -9.23 -7.08
CA ALA A 53 -5.21 -8.99 -5.91
C ALA A 53 -4.20 -7.89 -6.21
N ARG A 54 -4.11 -6.88 -5.35
CA ARG A 54 -3.10 -5.81 -5.43
C ARG A 54 -2.74 -5.40 -4.01
N LEU A 55 -1.46 -5.45 -3.70
CA LEU A 55 -0.94 -5.00 -2.42
C LEU A 55 -0.08 -3.76 -2.63
N CYS A 56 -0.40 -2.70 -1.91
CA CYS A 56 0.32 -1.44 -1.99
C CYS A 56 0.59 -0.92 -0.57
N GLY A 57 1.80 -0.41 -0.35
CA GLY A 57 2.23 -0.06 0.99
C GLY A 57 3.58 0.62 1.06
N LEU A 58 4.10 0.66 2.28
CA LEU A 58 5.37 1.25 2.63
C LEU A 58 6.35 0.16 3.08
N SER A 59 7.62 0.35 2.74
CA SER A 59 8.72 -0.54 3.13
C SER A 59 9.86 0.23 3.78
N ASN A 60 10.47 -0.37 4.81
CA ASN A 60 11.74 0.02 5.42
C ASN A 60 12.90 -0.63 4.65
N GLY A 61 13.29 -0.06 3.52
CA GLY A 61 14.42 -0.60 2.76
C GLY A 61 14.93 0.33 1.68
N ALA A 62 16.25 0.39 1.50
CA ALA A 62 16.89 1.03 0.37
C ALA A 62 16.87 0.09 -0.87
N PRO A 63 16.96 0.61 -2.10
CA PRO A 63 17.06 -0.19 -3.31
C PRO A 63 18.22 -1.20 -3.29
N PRO A 64 18.14 -2.28 -4.09
CA PRO A 64 17.09 -2.57 -5.06
C PRO A 64 15.95 -3.45 -4.50
N ASP A 65 14.74 -3.25 -5.01
CA ASP A 65 13.55 -4.07 -4.73
C ASP A 65 13.33 -5.12 -5.82
N THR A 66 14.17 -6.16 -5.85
CA THR A 66 14.13 -7.16 -6.93
C THR A 66 13.20 -8.34 -6.65
N ASP A 67 12.54 -8.35 -5.50
CA ASP A 67 11.64 -9.43 -5.10
C ASP A 67 10.20 -8.89 -5.04
N PRO A 68 9.32 -9.31 -5.97
CA PRO A 68 7.93 -8.88 -5.98
C PRO A 68 7.09 -9.51 -4.85
N SER A 69 7.69 -10.27 -3.92
CA SER A 69 6.96 -10.82 -2.78
C SER A 69 6.55 -9.74 -1.77
N PHE A 70 5.43 -9.96 -1.09
CA PHE A 70 4.90 -9.06 -0.07
C PHE A 70 5.73 -9.06 1.24
N GLN A 71 6.73 -9.93 1.37
CA GLN A 71 7.53 -10.03 2.60
C GLN A 71 8.32 -8.74 2.88
N ASN A 72 8.68 -8.00 1.83
CA ASN A 72 9.43 -6.76 1.95
C ASN A 72 8.52 -5.53 2.16
N ILE A 73 7.19 -5.70 2.18
CA ILE A 73 6.26 -4.61 2.50
C ILE A 73 6.04 -4.59 4.00
N SER A 74 6.57 -3.53 4.62
CA SER A 74 6.51 -3.35 6.07
C SER A 74 5.10 -3.03 6.54
N PHE A 75 4.34 -2.22 5.78
CA PHE A 75 2.96 -1.83 6.10
C PHE A 75 2.18 -1.67 4.80
N GLY A 76 1.15 -2.48 4.57
CA GLY A 76 0.45 -2.50 3.29
C GLY A 76 -1.03 -2.82 3.40
N ILE A 77 -1.77 -2.36 2.39
CA ILE A 77 -3.16 -2.74 2.16
C ILE A 77 -3.20 -3.65 0.95
N ASP A 78 -3.77 -4.83 1.11
CA ASP A 78 -4.08 -5.76 0.02
C ASP A 78 -5.55 -5.67 -0.32
N VAL A 79 -5.89 -5.21 -1.52
CA VAL A 79 -7.25 -5.38 -2.08
C VAL A 79 -7.25 -6.71 -2.82
N PHE A 80 -8.01 -7.67 -2.32
CA PHE A 80 -7.88 -9.05 -2.75
C PHE A 80 -8.98 -9.47 -3.74
N LYS A 81 -8.77 -10.63 -4.37
CA LYS A 81 -9.66 -11.20 -5.39
C LYS A 81 -11.05 -11.61 -4.90
N ASP A 82 -11.26 -11.68 -3.59
CA ASP A 82 -12.57 -11.96 -2.99
C ASP A 82 -13.41 -10.70 -2.74
N GLY A 83 -12.93 -9.53 -3.20
CA GLY A 83 -13.63 -8.26 -3.04
C GLY A 83 -13.53 -7.66 -1.64
N ARG A 84 -12.56 -8.14 -0.84
CA ARG A 84 -12.25 -7.60 0.48
C ARG A 84 -10.83 -7.06 0.54
N PHE A 85 -10.57 -6.19 1.51
CA PHE A 85 -9.23 -5.68 1.74
C PHE A 85 -8.69 -6.08 3.11
N TYR A 86 -7.38 -6.23 3.15
CA TYR A 86 -6.60 -6.75 4.26
C TYR A 86 -5.46 -5.80 4.58
N VAL A 87 -4.97 -5.87 5.82
CA VAL A 87 -3.76 -5.17 6.24
C VAL A 87 -2.65 -6.20 6.41
N PHE A 88 -1.46 -5.87 5.92
CA PHE A 88 -0.24 -6.65 6.10
C PHE A 88 0.83 -5.80 6.77
N GLU A 89 1.47 -6.38 7.79
CA GLU A 89 2.60 -5.77 8.49
C GLU A 89 3.76 -6.74 8.54
N GLN A 90 4.91 -6.31 8.02
CA GLN A 90 6.14 -7.09 8.02
C GLN A 90 5.90 -8.52 7.48
N GLY A 91 5.17 -8.62 6.37
CA GLY A 91 4.79 -9.89 5.75
C GLY A 91 3.72 -10.70 6.49
N THR A 92 3.07 -10.16 7.52
CA THR A 92 2.04 -10.85 8.31
C THR A 92 0.67 -10.19 8.14
N LYS A 93 -0.37 -10.98 7.86
CA LYS A 93 -1.75 -10.49 7.78
C LYS A 93 -2.24 -10.08 9.18
N ILE A 94 -2.67 -8.84 9.33
CA ILE A 94 -3.34 -8.34 10.53
C ILE A 94 -4.81 -8.74 10.47
N ALA A 95 -5.32 -9.29 11.58
CA ALA A 95 -6.67 -9.80 11.63
C ALA A 95 -7.69 -8.66 11.77
N GLY A 96 -8.45 -8.42 10.70
CA GLY A 96 -9.56 -7.48 10.71
C GLY A 96 -10.87 -8.07 11.28
N PRO A 97 -11.87 -7.21 11.55
CA PRO A 97 -13.11 -7.59 12.22
C PRO A 97 -14.17 -8.29 11.32
N ASP A 98 -13.96 -8.36 10.00
CA ASP A 98 -14.91 -8.95 9.04
C ASP A 98 -14.50 -10.37 8.61
N LEU A 99 -15.30 -10.99 7.74
CA LEU A 99 -15.08 -12.33 7.18
C LEU A 99 -13.64 -12.51 6.68
N ASN A 100 -13.10 -13.71 6.91
CA ASN A 100 -11.72 -14.10 6.58
C ASN A 100 -10.64 -13.22 7.26
N GLN A 101 -11.02 -12.53 8.35
CA GLN A 101 -10.18 -11.56 9.05
C GLN A 101 -9.84 -10.35 8.15
N SER A 102 -10.76 -9.97 7.26
CA SER A 102 -10.66 -8.76 6.46
C SER A 102 -11.10 -7.53 7.24
N PHE A 103 -10.85 -6.34 6.69
CA PHE A 103 -11.35 -5.07 7.24
C PHE A 103 -12.61 -4.57 6.53
N GLY A 104 -13.21 -5.42 5.70
CA GLY A 104 -14.47 -5.16 5.01
C GLY A 104 -14.40 -5.40 3.50
N PRO A 105 -15.56 -5.28 2.81
CA PRO A 105 -15.60 -5.23 1.36
C PRO A 105 -15.03 -3.91 0.83
N TYR A 106 -14.63 -3.91 -0.44
CA TYR A 106 -14.30 -2.71 -1.20
C TYR A 106 -15.04 -2.69 -2.54
N VAL A 107 -15.13 -1.52 -3.16
CA VAL A 107 -15.67 -1.35 -4.51
C VAL A 107 -14.67 -0.67 -5.44
N ALA A 108 -14.83 -0.86 -6.75
CA ALA A 108 -14.01 -0.17 -7.74
C ALA A 108 -14.17 1.36 -7.61
N GLY A 109 -13.06 2.09 -7.71
CA GLY A 109 -12.98 3.54 -7.49
C GLY A 109 -12.66 3.94 -6.04
N GLU A 110 -12.73 3.02 -5.08
CA GLU A 110 -12.29 3.32 -3.71
C GLU A 110 -10.79 3.56 -3.66
N THR A 111 -10.41 4.55 -2.85
CA THR A 111 -9.03 4.97 -2.69
C THR A 111 -8.57 4.65 -1.27
N PHE A 112 -7.45 3.95 -1.18
CA PHE A 112 -6.83 3.50 0.06
C PHE A 112 -5.54 4.26 0.32
N ARG A 113 -5.21 4.42 1.59
CA ARG A 113 -4.01 5.11 2.02
C ARG A 113 -3.32 4.41 3.18
N VAL A 114 -1.99 4.38 3.11
CA VAL A 114 -1.10 4.05 4.22
C VAL A 114 -0.36 5.33 4.60
N HIS A 115 -0.68 5.88 5.77
CA HIS A 115 -0.17 7.17 6.24
C HIS A 115 0.80 6.96 7.39
N VAL A 116 1.96 7.61 7.32
CA VAL A 116 2.96 7.72 8.38
C VAL A 116 2.81 9.09 9.02
N LYS A 117 2.66 9.10 10.35
CA LYS A 117 2.68 10.31 11.15
C LYS A 117 3.89 10.28 12.08
N ASP A 118 4.78 11.24 11.94
CA ASP A 118 5.94 11.39 12.82
C ASP A 118 5.50 11.83 14.22
N ASN A 119 6.08 11.21 15.24
CA ASN A 119 5.84 11.55 16.63
C ASN A 119 6.89 12.53 17.18
N PHE A 120 7.93 12.85 16.39
CA PHE A 120 9.05 13.71 16.76
C PHE A 120 9.89 13.20 17.95
N ASP A 121 9.78 11.91 18.27
CA ASP A 121 10.54 11.23 19.33
C ASP A 121 11.40 10.07 18.78
N GLY A 122 11.60 10.05 17.45
CA GLY A 122 12.27 8.95 16.74
C GLY A 122 11.34 7.79 16.40
N THR A 123 10.03 7.92 16.67
CA THR A 123 8.99 6.97 16.31
C THR A 123 7.97 7.58 15.35
N ALA A 124 7.21 6.74 14.67
CA ALA A 124 6.10 7.16 13.82
C ALA A 124 4.90 6.24 14.00
N ASN A 125 3.69 6.74 13.82
CA ASN A 125 2.48 5.93 13.76
C ASN A 125 2.10 5.65 12.31
N VAL A 126 1.72 4.42 12.00
CA VAL A 126 1.15 4.08 10.69
C VAL A 126 -0.35 3.94 10.82
N THR A 127 -1.09 4.54 9.89
CA THR A 127 -2.55 4.45 9.80
C THR A 127 -2.98 3.96 8.43
N TYR A 128 -3.93 3.04 8.41
CA TYR A 128 -4.57 2.54 7.19
C TYR A 128 -5.95 3.17 7.04
N SER A 129 -6.23 3.78 5.89
CA SER A 129 -7.50 4.46 5.68
C SER A 129 -8.09 4.24 4.29
N ARG A 130 -9.41 4.48 4.22
CA ARG A 130 -10.16 4.67 2.98
C ARG A 130 -10.52 6.15 2.89
N LEU A 131 -10.31 6.76 1.73
CA LEU A 131 -10.75 8.12 1.47
C LEU A 131 -12.22 8.10 1.04
N THR A 132 -13.04 8.97 1.65
CA THR A 132 -14.46 9.13 1.27
C THR A 132 -14.70 10.33 0.35
N ALA A 133 -13.71 11.20 0.19
CA ALA A 133 -13.68 12.24 -0.83
C ALA A 133 -12.22 12.64 -1.14
N SER A 134 -12.05 13.53 -2.13
CA SER A 134 -10.74 14.11 -2.43
C SER A 134 -10.20 14.93 -1.26
N CYS A 135 -8.90 14.86 -1.04
CA CYS A 135 -8.23 15.73 -0.08
C CYS A 135 -8.05 17.13 -0.67
N THR A 136 -8.29 18.17 0.14
CA THR A 136 -7.95 19.55 -0.19
C THR A 136 -6.80 20.01 0.68
N ASP A 137 -5.84 20.72 0.08
CA ASP A 137 -4.68 21.27 0.80
C ASP A 137 -5.13 22.13 1.99
N GLY A 138 -4.44 21.95 3.13
CA GLY A 138 -4.73 22.68 4.37
C GLY A 138 -5.91 22.17 5.19
N SER A 139 -6.60 21.11 4.76
CA SER A 139 -7.66 20.45 5.54
C SER A 139 -7.35 18.97 5.79
N PRO A 140 -7.75 18.40 6.95
CA PRO A 140 -7.68 16.96 7.16
C PRO A 140 -8.45 16.21 6.06
N CYS A 141 -7.81 15.19 5.50
CA CYS A 141 -8.47 14.33 4.53
C CYS A 141 -9.67 13.60 5.14
N PRO A 142 -10.79 13.48 4.41
CA PRO A 142 -11.96 12.75 4.88
C PRO A 142 -11.69 11.23 4.80
N GLU A 143 -11.48 10.63 5.97
CA GLU A 143 -11.06 9.23 6.15
C GLU A 143 -11.92 8.55 7.21
N THR A 144 -12.41 7.34 6.92
CA THR A 144 -13.36 6.62 7.80
C THR A 144 -12.82 5.33 8.39
N PHE A 145 -12.06 4.55 7.62
CA PHE A 145 -11.30 3.43 8.15
C PHE A 145 -10.01 3.97 8.79
N ARG A 146 -9.71 3.56 10.03
CA ARG A 146 -8.42 3.82 10.69
C ARG A 146 -8.06 2.64 11.57
N GLU A 147 -7.19 1.78 11.05
CA GLU A 147 -6.40 0.88 11.88
C GLU A 147 -5.05 1.56 12.15
N GLN A 148 -4.58 1.52 13.40
CA GLN A 148 -3.27 2.06 13.79
C GLN A 148 -2.30 0.92 14.08
N SER A 149 -1.08 1.06 13.59
CA SER A 149 -0.02 0.09 13.81
C SER A 149 1.30 0.74 14.20
N GLY A 150 2.31 -0.11 14.45
CA GLY A 150 3.60 0.26 15.02
C GLY A 150 4.49 1.16 14.14
N THR A 151 5.79 1.16 14.45
CA THR A 151 6.72 2.21 14.03
C THR A 151 7.41 1.97 12.68
N LEU A 152 7.59 3.03 11.91
CA LEU A 152 8.35 3.09 10.65
C LEU A 152 9.49 4.12 10.72
N SER A 153 10.61 3.85 10.06
CA SER A 153 11.65 4.84 9.76
C SER A 153 12.23 4.59 8.36
N ASN A 154 12.28 5.64 7.52
CA ASN A 154 12.68 5.57 6.10
C ASN A 154 11.72 4.77 5.22
N ALA A 155 10.52 5.31 4.98
CA ALA A 155 9.49 4.62 4.20
C ALA A 155 9.61 4.92 2.70
N ARG A 156 9.58 3.88 1.85
CA ARG A 156 9.36 3.99 0.41
C ARG A 156 8.04 3.35 0.01
N LEU A 157 7.40 3.85 -1.06
CA LEU A 157 6.25 3.17 -1.65
C LEU A 157 6.71 1.88 -2.35
N VAL A 158 6.02 0.78 -2.06
CA VAL A 158 6.12 -0.49 -2.78
C VAL A 158 4.73 -0.92 -3.23
N GLN A 159 4.59 -1.26 -4.51
CA GLN A 159 3.34 -1.75 -5.08
C GLN A 159 3.57 -3.10 -5.79
N ILE A 160 2.74 -4.08 -5.43
CA ILE A 160 2.71 -5.41 -6.01
C ILE A 160 1.34 -5.61 -6.68
N LYS A 161 1.35 -6.18 -7.89
CA LYS A 161 0.21 -6.37 -8.78
C LYS A 161 -0.05 -7.84 -9.11
#